data_AF-A0A951ADF9-F1
#
_entry.id   AF-A0A951ADF9-F1
#
_cell.length_a   1.000
_cell.length_b   1.000
_cell.length_c   1.000
_cell.angle_alpha   90.00
_cell.angle_beta   90.00
_cell.angle_gamma   90.00
#
_symmetry.space_group_name_H-M   'P 1'
#
loop_
_entity.id
_entity.type
_entity.pdbx_description
1 polymer ?
#
loop_
_entity_poly.entity_id
_entity_poly.type
_entity_poly.pdbx_seq_one_letter_code
_entity_poly.pdbx_strand_id
1 'polypeptide(L)' 'MNPTFTDLKVYVKANIRLYNTGRDIFNRRYGPFTVDSLPQVPRRTFAALSDVADTEFWPPYD' A
#
# COMPACT_ATOMS: atom_id res chain seq x y z
N MET A 1 -1.41 -10.90 16.90
CA MET A 1 -2.23 -9.88 16.21
C MET A 1 -1.47 -9.46 14.96
N ASN A 2 -2.17 -9.28 13.84
CA ASN A 2 -1.54 -8.73 12.64
C ASN A 2 -1.25 -7.23 12.87
N PRO A 3 -0.12 -6.69 12.37
CA PRO A 3 0.15 -5.26 12.43
C PRO A 3 -0.99 -4.46 11.79
N THR A 4 -1.16 -3.23 12.24
CA THR A 4 -2.05 -2.23 11.67
C THR A 4 -1.26 -1.17 10.93
N PHE A 5 -1.93 -0.30 10.18
CA PHE A 5 -1.24 0.80 9.50
C PHE A 5 -0.59 1.76 10.50
N THR A 6 -1.14 1.91 11.70
CA THR A 6 -0.56 2.74 12.76
C THR A 6 0.83 2.27 13.16
N ASP A 7 1.04 0.95 13.23
CA ASP A 7 2.33 0.35 13.57
C ASP A 7 3.38 0.61 12.48
N LEU A 8 2.94 0.65 11.21
CA LEU A 8 3.79 0.91 10.06
C LEU A 8 4.05 2.41 9.83
N LYS A 9 3.17 3.29 10.31
CA LYS A 9 3.16 4.73 10.01
C LYS A 9 4.48 5.43 10.36
N VAL A 10 5.19 4.95 11.38
CA VAL A 10 6.50 5.49 11.81
C VAL A 10 7.60 5.29 10.75
N TYR A 11 7.43 4.33 9.84
CA TYR A 11 8.36 4.05 8.75
C TYR A 11 7.92 4.68 7.40
N VAL A 12 6.80 5.39 7.37
CA VAL A 12 6.30 6.06 6.16
C VAL A 12 6.71 7.53 6.18
N LYS A 13 7.17 8.05 5.04
CA LYS A 13 7.50 9.47 4.88
C LYS A 13 6.34 10.37 5.31
N ALA A 14 6.58 11.32 6.21
CA ALA A 14 5.55 12.24 6.68
C ALA A 14 4.98 13.11 5.55
N ASN A 15 3.76 13.63 5.76
CA ASN A 15 3.06 14.58 4.87
C ASN A 15 2.70 14.07 3.47
N ILE A 16 2.81 12.77 3.18
CA ILE A 16 2.26 12.18 1.96
C ILE A 16 0.88 11.55 2.22
N ARG A 17 0.11 11.32 1.16
CA ARG A 17 -1.24 10.73 1.24
C ARG A 17 -1.27 9.43 2.04
N LEU A 18 -0.32 8.53 1.78
CA LEU A 18 -0.22 7.25 2.49
C LEU A 18 -0.05 7.46 4.00
N TYR A 19 0.90 8.31 4.43
CA TYR A 19 1.11 8.64 5.84
C TYR A 19 -0.13 9.26 6.49
N ASN A 20 -0.78 10.19 5.79
CA ASN A 20 -1.92 10.94 6.32
C ASN A 20 -3.18 10.09 6.47
N THR A 21 -3.40 9.16 5.55
CA THR A 21 -4.71 8.50 5.40
C THR A 21 -4.67 6.98 5.55
N GLY A 22 -3.49 6.36 5.39
CA GLY A 22 -3.36 4.90 5.27
C GLY A 22 -4.01 4.33 4.01
N ARG A 23 -4.18 5.16 2.97
CA ARG A 23 -4.94 4.83 1.77
C ARG A 23 -4.20 5.19 0.49
N ASP A 24 -4.51 4.44 -0.55
CA ASP A 24 -4.00 4.68 -1.89
C ASP A 24 -4.72 5.83 -2.62
N ILE A 25 -4.34 6.04 -3.87
CA ILE A 25 -4.87 7.09 -4.75
C ILE A 25 -6.38 6.99 -5.00
N PHE A 26 -6.96 5.80 -4.88
CA PHE A 26 -8.39 5.53 -5.01
C PHE A 26 -9.10 5.38 -3.67
N ASN A 27 -8.48 5.86 -2.58
CA ASN A 27 -9.03 5.88 -1.23
C ASN A 27 -9.26 4.48 -0.61
N ARG A 28 -8.59 3.45 -1.12
CA ARG A 28 -8.67 2.08 -0.57
C ARG A 28 -7.61 1.93 0.51
N ARG A 29 -7.95 1.19 1.56
CA ARG A 29 -7.06 0.98 2.72
C ARG A 29 -5.95 -0.01 2.37
N TYR A 30 -4.74 0.26 2.85
CA TYR A 30 -3.66 -0.73 2.84
C TYR A 30 -3.92 -1.83 3.89
N GLY A 31 -3.37 -3.00 3.61
CA GLY A 31 -3.48 -4.20 4.44
C GLY A 31 -4.43 -5.26 3.86
N PRO A 32 -4.57 -6.43 4.54
CA PRO A 32 -3.99 -6.77 5.84
C PRO A 32 -2.45 -6.84 5.82
N PHE A 33 -1.81 -6.58 6.96
CA PHE A 33 -0.36 -6.62 7.09
C PHE A 33 0.10 -7.92 7.77
N THR A 34 1.24 -8.43 7.33
CA THR A 34 1.90 -9.60 7.92
C THR A 34 3.31 -9.20 8.34
N VAL A 35 3.77 -9.78 9.45
CA VAL A 35 5.16 -9.59 9.92
C VAL A 35 6.12 -10.13 8.86
N ASP A 36 7.28 -9.50 8.73
CA ASP A 36 8.34 -9.85 7.76
C ASP A 36 7.90 -9.80 6.28
N SER A 37 6.83 -9.07 5.99
CA SER A 37 6.35 -8.83 4.63
C SER A 37 6.22 -7.33 4.36
N LEU A 38 6.56 -6.91 3.15
CA LEU A 38 6.32 -5.53 2.73
C LEU A 38 4.80 -5.28 2.56
N PRO A 39 4.33 -4.05 2.87
CA PRO A 39 2.97 -3.65 2.55
C PRO A 39 2.71 -3.69 1.04
N GLN A 40 1.73 -4.49 0.63
CA GLN A 40 1.35 -4.61 -0.78
C GLN A 40 0.30 -3.58 -1.19
N VAL A 41 0.33 -3.17 -2.46
CA VAL A 41 -0.70 -2.30 -3.04
C VAL A 41 -2.05 -3.02 -3.02
N PRO A 42 -3.16 -2.34 -2.66
CA PRO A 42 -4.48 -2.98 -2.71
C PRO A 42 -4.77 -3.56 -4.10
N ARG A 43 -5.15 -4.84 -4.18
CA ARG A 43 -5.38 -5.55 -5.45
C ARG A 43 -6.34 -4.85 -6.40
N ARG A 44 -7.34 -4.15 -5.85
CA ARG A 44 -8.28 -3.36 -6.67
C ARG A 44 -7.57 -2.22 -7.40
N THR A 45 -6.52 -1.65 -6.82
CA THR A 45 -5.76 -0.50 -7.35
C THR A 45 -4.76 -0.94 -8.38
N PHE A 46 -4.08 -2.05 -8.12
CA PHE A 46 -3.31 -2.77 -9.14
C PHE A 46 -4.18 -3.02 -10.38
N ALA A 47 -5.36 -3.63 -10.22
CA ALA A 47 -6.27 -3.92 -11.33
C ALA A 47 -6.87 -2.67 -12.01
N ALA A 48 -6.97 -1.55 -11.30
CA ALA A 48 -7.50 -0.30 -11.85
C ALA A 48 -6.47 0.50 -12.65
N LEU A 49 -5.19 0.14 -12.55
CA LEU A 49 -4.07 0.81 -13.24
C LEU A 49 -3.39 -0.11 -14.24
N SER A 50 -3.93 -1.30 -14.52
CA SER A 50 -3.31 -2.28 -15.42
C SER A 50 -3.25 -1.82 -16.88
N ASP A 51 -4.02 -0.79 -17.24
CA ASP A 51 -3.99 -0.15 -18.55
C ASP A 51 -2.84 0.84 -18.72
N VAL A 52 -2.30 1.36 -17.62
CA VAL A 52 -1.23 2.38 -17.59
C VAL A 52 0.05 1.93 -16.88
N ALA A 53 0.03 0.82 -16.16
CA ALA A 53 1.17 0.25 -15.44
C ALA A 53 1.23 -1.26 -15.68
N ASP A 54 2.36 -1.71 -16.24
CA ASP A 54 2.63 -3.12 -16.50
C ASP A 54 3.08 -3.87 -15.23
N THR A 55 3.37 -5.17 -15.39
CA THR A 55 3.83 -6.02 -14.27
C THR A 55 5.22 -5.68 -13.75
N GLU A 56 6.05 -4.96 -14.52
CA GLU A 56 7.40 -4.58 -14.10
C GLU A 56 7.41 -3.33 -13.22
N PHE A 57 6.34 -2.53 -13.25
CA PHE A 57 6.18 -1.33 -12.45
C PHE A 57 6.03 -1.60 -10.94
N TRP A 58 5.38 -2.70 -10.56
CA TRP A 58 4.88 -2.92 -9.20
C TRP A 58 5.88 -3.54 -8.20
N PRO A 59 6.82 -4.45 -8.58
CA PRO A 59 7.71 -5.08 -7.63
C PRO A 59 8.53 -4.08 -6.80
N PRO A 60 8.71 -4.30 -5.49
CA PRO A 60 8.26 -5.46 -4.68
C PRO A 60 6.89 -5.27 -3.99
N TYR A 61 6.02 -4.42 -4.53
CA TYR A 61 4.75 -3.96 -3.91
C TYR A 61 3.48 -4.54 -4.56
N ASP A 62 3.60 -5.60 -5.36
CA ASP A 62 2.52 -6.39 -5.97
C ASP A 62 1.92 -7.49 -5.06
#